data_AF-A0A6L7RXX8-F1
#
_entry.id   AF-A0A6L7RXX8-F1
#
_cell.length_a   1.000
_cell.length_b   1.000
_cell.length_c   1.000
_cell.angle_alpha   90.00
_cell.angle_beta   90.00
_cell.angle_gamma   90.00
#
_symmetry.space_group_name_H-M   'P 1'
#
loop_
_entity.id
_entity.type
_entity.pdbx_description
1 polymer ?
#
loop_
_entity_poly.entity_id
_entity_poly.type
_entity_poly.pdbx_seq_one_letter_code
_entity_poly.pdbx_strand_id
1 'polypeptide(L)'
;MIETSDLDIDSIARDEAEKHGVVGNAEEVARLTLASLRSPLLQNAASLKPKDIWIETPVAVPISVTDGSSKTIEGRVDLIYRKPEGTLGIADFKTDRTFNRSIAEMAEPYEPQLGAYAYAVQKATGIEVTEASILFSRLAADKLGDGEYRLPNVQSAIELALKLASNR
;
A
#
# COMPACT_ATOMS: atom_id res chain seq x y z
N MET A 1 19.58 4.91 0.47
CA MET A 1 19.62 4.22 -0.84
C MET A 1 19.63 2.74 -0.53
N ILE A 2 18.56 2.00 -0.80
CA ILE A 2 18.56 0.53 -0.75
C ILE A 2 19.64 0.08 -1.74
N GLU A 3 20.79 -0.35 -1.24
CA GLU A 3 21.81 -1.01 -2.04
C GLU A 3 21.28 -2.41 -2.36
N THR A 4 20.83 -2.62 -3.59
CA THR A 4 20.35 -3.92 -4.06
C THR A 4 21.48 -4.88 -4.41
N SER A 5 22.74 -4.55 -4.05
CA SER A 5 23.95 -5.26 -4.51
C SER A 5 24.04 -6.70 -3.99
N ASP A 6 23.35 -7.01 -2.89
CA ASP A 6 23.46 -8.31 -2.21
C ASP A 6 22.19 -9.17 -2.38
N LEU A 7 21.15 -8.66 -3.04
CA LEU A 7 19.89 -9.38 -3.28
C LEU A 7 19.80 -9.82 -4.74
N ASP A 8 19.71 -11.13 -4.96
CA ASP A 8 19.40 -11.71 -6.27
C ASP A 8 17.89 -11.54 -6.56
N ILE A 9 17.50 -10.34 -6.98
CA ILE A 9 16.11 -9.99 -7.30
C ILE A 9 15.56 -10.89 -8.41
N ASP A 10 16.39 -11.29 -9.37
CA ASP A 10 15.97 -12.17 -10.46
C ASP A 10 15.63 -13.57 -9.96
N SER A 11 16.40 -14.11 -9.01
CA SER A 11 16.05 -15.38 -8.36
C SER A 11 14.81 -15.27 -7.51
N ILE A 12 14.69 -14.22 -6.69
CA ILE A 12 13.49 -14.00 -5.87
C ILE A 12 12.25 -13.86 -6.77
N ALA A 13 12.34 -13.09 -7.84
CA ALA A 13 11.22 -12.89 -8.77
C ALA A 13 10.80 -14.18 -9.47
N ARG A 14 11.75 -15.06 -9.83
CA ARG A 14 11.43 -16.40 -10.39
C ARG A 14 10.69 -17.26 -9.37
N ASP A 15 11.19 -17.32 -8.14
CA ASP A 15 10.59 -18.13 -7.07
C ASP A 15 9.18 -17.62 -6.72
N GLU A 16 9.00 -16.30 -6.62
CA GLU A 16 7.68 -15.71 -6.36
C GLU A 16 6.73 -15.86 -7.55
N ALA A 17 7.22 -15.71 -8.78
CA ALA A 17 6.39 -15.95 -9.97
C ALA A 17 5.90 -17.40 -10.04
N GLU A 18 6.71 -18.38 -9.62
CA GLU A 18 6.31 -19.78 -9.53
C GLU A 18 5.24 -19.99 -8.45
N LYS A 19 5.48 -19.50 -7.23
CA LYS A 19 4.51 -19.60 -6.11
C LYS A 19 3.14 -19.02 -6.44
N HIS A 20 3.11 -17.94 -7.22
CA HIS A 20 1.90 -17.24 -7.60
C HIS A 20 1.32 -17.67 -8.96
N GLY A 21 1.89 -18.69 -9.62
CA GLY A 21 1.35 -19.24 -10.87
C GLY A 21 1.52 -18.34 -12.10
N VAL A 22 2.47 -17.40 -12.07
CA VAL A 22 2.76 -16.40 -13.10
C VAL A 22 4.19 -16.52 -13.64
N VAL A 23 4.69 -17.75 -13.76
CA VAL A 23 6.09 -18.07 -14.17
C VAL A 23 6.57 -17.26 -15.39
N GLY A 24 5.70 -17.04 -16.38
CA GLY A 24 6.01 -16.26 -17.59
C GLY A 24 6.25 -14.76 -17.37
N ASN A 25 6.05 -14.26 -16.15
CA ASN A 25 6.17 -12.84 -15.79
C ASN A 25 7.36 -12.57 -14.87
N ALA A 26 8.25 -13.54 -14.60
CA ALA A 26 9.37 -13.37 -13.67
C ALA A 26 10.25 -12.12 -13.98
N GLU A 27 10.59 -11.89 -15.26
CA GLU A 27 11.34 -10.70 -15.68
C GLU A 27 10.56 -9.40 -15.43
N GLU A 28 9.24 -9.41 -15.66
CA GLU A 28 8.38 -8.26 -15.37
C GLU A 28 8.36 -7.99 -13.86
N VAL A 29 8.19 -9.03 -13.03
CA VAL A 29 8.23 -8.92 -11.57
C VAL A 29 9.55 -8.32 -11.10
N ALA A 30 10.70 -8.84 -11.56
CA ALA A 30 12.02 -8.32 -11.21
C ALA A 30 12.16 -6.83 -11.58
N ARG A 31 11.79 -6.46 -12.81
CA ARG A 31 11.83 -5.07 -13.29
C ARG A 31 10.99 -4.14 -12.41
N LEU A 32 9.75 -4.54 -12.11
CA LEU A 32 8.82 -3.74 -11.31
C LEU A 32 9.30 -3.60 -9.87
N THR A 33 9.84 -4.66 -9.28
CA THR A 33 10.43 -4.65 -7.93
C THR A 33 11.61 -3.70 -7.87
N LEU A 34 12.57 -3.81 -8.80
CA LEU A 34 13.73 -2.91 -8.85
C LEU A 34 13.34 -1.43 -8.99
N ALA A 35 12.36 -1.14 -9.84
CA ALA A 35 11.84 0.21 -9.99
C ALA A 35 11.12 0.70 -8.72
N SER A 36 10.27 -0.14 -8.13
CA SER A 36 9.53 0.20 -6.91
C SER A 36 10.47 0.45 -5.73
N LEU A 37 11.52 -0.36 -5.57
CA LEU A 37 12.52 -0.20 -4.51
C LEU A 37 13.21 1.17 -4.57
N ARG A 38 13.29 1.81 -5.74
CA ARG A 38 13.85 3.16 -5.91
C ARG A 38 12.88 4.28 -5.55
N SER A 39 11.60 4.00 -5.32
CA SER A 39 10.61 5.01 -4.93
C SER A 39 10.95 5.64 -3.58
N PRO A 40 10.64 6.94 -3.38
CA PRO A 40 10.82 7.59 -2.07
C PRO A 40 10.14 6.83 -0.93
N LEU A 41 8.90 6.34 -1.14
CA LEU A 41 8.19 5.48 -0.19
C LEU A 41 9.03 4.32 0.32
N LEU A 42 9.54 3.46 -0.58
CA LEU A 42 10.27 2.26 -0.18
C LEU A 42 11.68 2.58 0.32
N GLN A 43 12.33 3.61 -0.21
CA GLN A 43 13.61 4.11 0.31
C GLN A 43 13.48 4.60 1.76
N ASN A 44 12.41 5.32 2.07
CA ASN A 44 12.11 5.78 3.43
C ASN A 44 11.76 4.61 4.33
N ALA A 45 10.86 3.72 3.91
CA ALA A 45 10.47 2.54 4.69
C ALA A 45 11.67 1.64 5.00
N ALA A 46 12.55 1.39 4.04
CA ALA A 46 13.75 0.56 4.23
C ALA A 46 14.80 1.19 5.16
N SER A 47 14.74 2.50 5.43
CA SER A 47 15.61 3.15 6.41
C SER A 47 15.14 2.95 7.86
N LEU A 48 13.93 2.43 8.06
CA LEU A 48 13.36 2.14 9.37
C LEU A 48 13.89 0.82 9.93
N LYS A 49 13.73 0.64 11.25
CA LYS A 49 14.10 -0.62 11.90
C LYS A 49 13.11 -1.71 11.51
N PRO A 50 13.53 -2.98 11.38
CA PRO A 50 12.61 -4.08 11.04
C PRO A 50 11.38 -4.19 11.96
N LYS A 51 11.52 -3.85 13.24
CA LYS A 51 10.40 -3.84 14.22
C LYS A 51 9.35 -2.76 13.97
N ASP A 52 9.66 -1.80 13.11
CA ASP A 52 8.85 -0.63 12.77
C ASP A 52 8.24 -0.78 11.37
N ILE A 53 8.30 -1.98 10.78
CA ILE A 53 7.79 -2.32 9.45
C ILE A 53 6.98 -3.61 9.56
N TRP A 54 5.77 -3.61 9.00
CA TRP A 54 4.92 -4.79 8.88
C TRP A 54 4.44 -4.92 7.45
N ILE A 55 4.55 -6.11 6.88
CA ILE A 55 4.13 -6.41 5.50
C ILE A 55 2.96 -7.39 5.52
N GLU A 56 2.10 -7.32 4.50
CA GLU A 56 1.00 -8.26 4.29
C GLU A 56 0.15 -8.50 5.55
N THR A 57 -0.15 -7.41 6.28
CA THR A 57 -0.72 -7.48 7.63
C THR A 57 -2.24 -7.62 7.58
N PRO A 58 -2.82 -8.72 8.09
CA PRO A 58 -4.26 -8.87 8.14
C PRO A 58 -4.87 -7.90 9.17
N VAL A 59 -6.00 -7.31 8.81
CA VAL A 59 -6.78 -6.42 9.67
C VAL A 59 -8.24 -6.86 9.66
N ALA A 60 -8.89 -6.78 10.83
CA ALA A 60 -10.33 -6.99 10.99
C ALA A 60 -10.81 -6.15 12.17
N VAL A 61 -11.68 -5.17 11.91
CA VAL A 61 -12.25 -4.31 12.96
C VAL A 61 -13.75 -4.15 12.80
N PRO A 62 -14.52 -4.09 13.91
CA PRO A 62 -15.93 -3.79 13.84
C PRO A 62 -16.14 -2.30 13.54
N ILE A 63 -17.16 -2.02 12.74
CA ILE A 63 -17.75 -0.70 12.52
C ILE A 63 -19.22 -0.72 12.91
N SER A 64 -19.70 0.40 13.45
CA SER A 64 -21.13 0.65 13.64
C SER A 64 -21.69 1.30 12.40
N VAL A 65 -22.85 0.85 11.94
CA VAL A 65 -23.57 1.45 10.81
C VAL A 65 -24.89 2.06 11.29
N THR A 66 -25.52 2.87 10.43
CA THR A 66 -26.63 3.76 10.79
C THR A 66 -27.90 3.06 11.27
N ASP A 67 -28.11 1.80 10.87
CA ASP A 67 -29.26 0.99 11.31
C ASP A 67 -29.06 0.33 12.70
N GLY A 68 -27.94 0.62 13.37
CA GLY A 68 -27.59 0.07 14.68
C GLY A 68 -26.97 -1.33 14.63
N SER A 69 -26.83 -1.94 13.45
CA SER A 69 -26.06 -3.17 13.26
C SER A 69 -24.55 -2.91 13.28
N SER A 70 -23.76 -3.99 13.35
CA SER A 70 -22.31 -3.92 13.21
C SER A 70 -21.88 -4.67 11.96
N LYS A 71 -20.94 -4.06 11.22
CA LYS A 71 -20.23 -4.69 10.11
C LYS A 71 -18.75 -4.81 10.47
N THR A 72 -18.01 -5.58 9.68
CA THR A 72 -16.56 -5.70 9.84
C THR A 72 -15.87 -5.10 8.62
N ILE A 73 -14.86 -4.27 8.84
CA ILE A 73 -13.84 -3.98 7.84
C ILE A 73 -12.77 -5.04 7.98
N GLU A 74 -12.56 -5.84 6.94
CA GLU A 74 -11.52 -6.86 6.88
C GLU A 74 -10.66 -6.69 5.62
N GLY A 75 -9.40 -7.09 5.72
CA GLY A 75 -8.48 -7.04 4.59
C GLY A 75 -7.04 -7.34 4.99
N ARG A 76 -6.13 -7.06 4.08
CA ARG A 76 -4.69 -7.20 4.27
C ARG A 76 -4.02 -5.92 3.75
N VAL A 77 -3.23 -5.30 4.60
CA VAL A 77 -2.49 -4.06 4.25
C VAL A 77 -1.09 -4.46 3.80
N ASP A 78 -0.72 -4.11 2.57
CA ASP A 78 0.55 -4.54 1.97
C ASP A 78 1.76 -4.07 2.79
N LEU A 79 1.73 -2.81 3.25
CA LEU A 79 2.79 -2.21 4.06
C LEU A 79 2.21 -1.29 5.13
N ILE A 80 2.65 -1.49 6.36
CA ILE A 80 2.48 -0.57 7.49
C ILE A 80 3.89 -0.24 8.01
N TYR A 81 4.15 1.02 8.30
CA TYR A 81 5.41 1.44 8.88
C TYR A 81 5.20 2.49 9.97
N ARG A 82 6.07 2.47 10.98
CA ARG A 82 6.07 3.45 12.07
C ARG A 82 7.00 4.60 11.73
N LYS A 83 6.45 5.81 11.77
CA LYS A 83 7.21 7.05 11.55
C LYS A 83 7.95 7.45 12.83
N PRO A 84 9.07 8.20 12.74
CA PRO A 84 9.87 8.60 13.91
C PRO A 84 9.08 9.35 14.99
N GLU A 85 8.05 10.11 14.60
CA GLU A 85 7.15 10.84 15.49
C GLU A 85 6.12 9.96 16.22
N GLY A 86 6.13 8.64 15.98
CA GLY A 86 5.29 7.66 16.68
C GLY A 86 3.94 7.37 16.01
N THR A 87 3.60 8.06 14.91
CA THR A 87 2.45 7.76 14.06
C THR A 87 2.74 6.64 13.07
N LEU A 88 1.72 6.18 12.36
CA LEU A 88 1.83 5.16 11.32
C LEU A 88 1.67 5.77 9.92
N GLY A 89 2.31 5.13 8.96
CA GLY A 89 2.00 5.25 7.54
C GLY A 89 1.60 3.89 6.99
N ILE A 90 0.74 3.89 5.97
CA ILE A 90 0.39 2.70 5.20
C ILE A 90 0.71 2.89 3.72
N ALA A 91 0.93 1.79 3.01
CA ALA A 91 0.98 1.80 1.56
C ALA A 91 0.40 0.53 0.94
N ASP A 92 -0.06 0.68 -0.30
CA ASP A 92 -0.56 -0.39 -1.15
C ASP A 92 0.17 -0.34 -2.52
N PHE A 93 0.44 -1.51 -3.09
CA PHE A 93 1.16 -1.63 -4.36
C PHE A 93 0.23 -2.05 -5.49
N LYS A 94 0.22 -1.27 -6.56
CA LYS A 94 -0.68 -1.47 -7.70
C LYS A 94 0.08 -1.75 -9.00
N THR A 95 -0.42 -2.73 -9.74
CA THR A 95 0.17 -3.28 -10.97
C THR A 95 -0.60 -2.92 -12.23
N ASP A 96 -1.44 -1.88 -12.18
CA ASP A 96 -2.27 -1.39 -13.28
C ASP A 96 -1.48 -1.24 -14.58
N ARG A 97 -2.13 -1.51 -15.72
CA ARG A 97 -1.49 -1.48 -17.05
C ARG A 97 -1.75 -0.20 -17.84
N THR A 98 -2.73 0.60 -17.43
CA THR A 98 -3.21 1.75 -18.20
C THR A 98 -2.86 3.06 -17.52
N PHE A 99 -1.95 3.81 -18.13
CA PHE A 99 -1.45 5.10 -17.61
C PHE A 99 -1.76 6.26 -18.56
N ASN A 100 -3.03 6.38 -18.96
CA ASN A 100 -3.50 7.43 -19.87
C ASN A 100 -4.10 8.66 -19.14
N ARG A 101 -3.98 8.69 -17.82
CA ARG A 101 -4.53 9.71 -16.92
C ARG A 101 -3.46 10.15 -15.92
N SER A 102 -3.72 11.23 -15.20
CA SER A 102 -2.86 11.66 -14.11
C SER A 102 -2.84 10.62 -12.98
N ILE A 103 -1.78 10.61 -12.18
CA ILE A 103 -1.65 9.66 -11.06
C ILE A 103 -2.77 9.81 -10.02
N ALA A 104 -3.26 11.04 -9.82
CA ALA A 104 -4.41 11.31 -8.95
C ALA A 104 -5.70 10.64 -9.46
N GLU A 105 -6.00 10.76 -10.76
CA GLU A 105 -7.18 10.12 -11.38
C GLU A 105 -7.08 8.59 -11.39
N MET A 106 -5.85 8.04 -11.42
CA MET A 106 -5.63 6.60 -11.28
C MET A 106 -5.81 6.14 -9.83
N ALA A 107 -5.49 6.99 -8.86
CA ALA A 107 -5.61 6.69 -7.44
C ALA A 107 -7.03 6.85 -6.88
N GLU A 108 -7.86 7.71 -7.47
CA GLU A 108 -9.23 8.01 -7.03
C GLU A 108 -10.07 6.75 -6.68
N PRO A 109 -10.10 5.68 -7.49
CA PRO A 109 -10.89 4.48 -7.17
C PRO A 109 -10.41 3.73 -5.92
N TYR A 110 -9.16 3.93 -5.52
CA TYR A 110 -8.52 3.26 -4.39
C TYR A 110 -8.59 4.07 -3.09
N GLU A 111 -8.97 5.35 -3.13
CA GLU A 111 -9.04 6.18 -1.92
C GLU A 111 -9.94 5.59 -0.82
N PRO A 112 -11.14 5.04 -1.12
CA PRO A 112 -11.95 4.39 -0.08
C PRO A 112 -11.28 3.16 0.52
N GLN A 113 -10.51 2.40 -0.26
CA GLN A 113 -9.78 1.23 0.24
C GLN A 113 -8.67 1.66 1.21
N LEU A 114 -7.86 2.65 0.82
CA LEU A 114 -6.84 3.22 1.71
C LEU A 114 -7.46 3.79 2.99
N GLY A 115 -8.61 4.47 2.88
CA GLY A 115 -9.36 4.97 4.02
C GLY A 115 -9.83 3.85 4.95
N ALA A 116 -10.35 2.74 4.41
CA ALA A 116 -10.74 1.58 5.20
C ALA A 116 -9.55 0.94 5.92
N TYR A 117 -8.39 0.82 5.26
CA TYR A 117 -7.17 0.30 5.87
C TYR A 117 -6.62 1.23 6.95
N ALA A 118 -6.56 2.54 6.69
CA ALA A 118 -6.14 3.52 7.68
C ALA A 118 -7.04 3.45 8.92
N TYR A 119 -8.36 3.43 8.74
CA TYR A 119 -9.30 3.25 9.84
C TYR A 119 -9.06 1.95 10.61
N ALA A 120 -8.91 0.83 9.92
CA ALA A 120 -8.73 -0.47 10.54
C ALA A 120 -7.43 -0.53 11.37
N VAL A 121 -6.32 -0.03 10.82
CA VAL A 121 -5.04 0.05 11.51
C VAL A 121 -5.13 0.97 12.72
N GLN A 122 -5.72 2.16 12.59
CA GLN A 122 -5.92 3.07 13.71
C GLN A 122 -6.76 2.44 14.82
N LYS A 123 -7.88 1.79 14.44
CA LYS A 123 -8.81 1.20 15.39
C LYS A 123 -8.19 0.01 16.13
N ALA A 124 -7.40 -0.81 15.44
CA ALA A 124 -6.76 -1.98 16.03
C ALA A 124 -5.57 -1.62 16.94
N THR A 125 -4.83 -0.56 16.61
CA THR A 125 -3.57 -0.21 17.31
C THR A 125 -3.72 0.93 18.31
N GLY A 126 -4.74 1.78 18.17
CA GLY A 126 -4.86 3.04 18.89
C GLY A 126 -3.85 4.12 18.46
N ILE A 127 -3.10 3.89 17.37
CA ILE A 127 -2.10 4.83 16.85
C ILE A 127 -2.65 5.46 15.56
N GLU A 128 -2.51 6.77 15.43
CA GLU A 128 -2.93 7.52 14.24
C GLU A 128 -2.13 7.13 12.98
N VAL A 129 -2.83 6.99 11.86
CA VAL A 129 -2.26 6.81 10.52
C VAL A 129 -2.28 8.16 9.85
N THR A 130 -1.09 8.74 9.67
CA THR A 130 -0.94 10.11 9.13
C THR A 130 -0.53 10.14 7.66
N GLU A 131 -0.11 8.99 7.12
CA GLU A 131 0.27 8.83 5.72
C GLU A 131 -0.39 7.58 5.14
N ALA A 132 -0.91 7.71 3.93
CA ALA A 132 -1.42 6.58 3.15
C ALA A 132 -1.07 6.82 1.68
N SER A 133 -0.35 5.88 1.08
CA SER A 133 0.15 6.00 -0.28
C SER A 133 -0.22 4.79 -1.13
N ILE A 134 -0.27 4.98 -2.45
CA ILE A 134 -0.27 3.91 -3.45
C ILE A 134 1.01 4.03 -4.26
N LEU A 135 1.68 2.91 -4.51
CA LEU A 135 2.77 2.84 -5.46
C LEU A 135 2.33 2.05 -6.69
N PHE A 136 2.21 2.75 -7.83
CA PHE A 136 1.98 2.13 -9.13
C PHE A 136 3.30 1.61 -9.69
N SER A 137 3.60 0.33 -9.47
CA SER A 137 4.90 -0.25 -9.80
C SER A 137 5.26 -0.15 -11.29
N ARG A 138 4.27 -0.28 -12.20
CA ARG A 138 4.51 -0.10 -13.65
C ARG A 138 4.83 1.34 -14.00
N LEU A 139 4.13 2.31 -13.40
CA LEU A 139 4.43 3.71 -13.60
C LEU A 139 5.84 4.05 -13.09
N ALA A 140 6.20 3.58 -11.90
CA ALA A 140 7.54 3.75 -11.34
C ALA A 140 8.65 3.15 -12.22
N ALA A 141 8.35 2.09 -12.99
CA ALA A 141 9.28 1.45 -13.91
C ALA A 141 9.34 2.15 -15.28
N ASP A 142 8.24 2.71 -15.76
CA ASP A 142 8.17 3.40 -17.05
C ASP A 142 8.66 4.86 -16.95
N LYS A 143 8.44 5.49 -15.79
CA LYS A 143 8.97 6.78 -15.39
C LYS A 143 9.79 6.58 -14.12
N LEU A 144 11.08 6.27 -14.26
CA LEU A 144 12.00 5.93 -13.17
C LEU A 144 11.76 6.73 -11.88
N GLY A 145 11.11 6.11 -10.90
CA GLY A 145 10.87 6.66 -9.56
C GLY A 145 9.61 7.51 -9.38
N ASP A 146 8.87 7.81 -10.45
CA ASP A 146 7.59 8.54 -10.43
C ASP A 146 6.44 7.53 -10.54
N GLY A 147 5.91 7.09 -9.40
CA GLY A 147 4.78 6.17 -9.33
C GLY A 147 4.04 6.18 -7.99
N GLU A 148 4.49 7.00 -7.05
CA GLU A 148 3.88 7.14 -5.74
C GLU A 148 2.81 8.23 -5.77
N TYR A 149 1.60 7.89 -5.35
CA TYR A 149 0.58 8.85 -4.99
C TYR A 149 0.33 8.78 -3.50
N ARG A 150 0.52 9.89 -2.81
CA ARG A 150 0.21 10.04 -1.39
C ARG A 150 -1.16 10.73 -1.27
N LEU A 151 -2.04 10.19 -0.44
CA LEU A 151 -3.32 10.83 -0.16
C LEU A 151 -3.09 12.25 0.39
N PRO A 152 -3.80 13.26 -0.13
CA PRO A 152 -3.71 14.62 0.40
C PRO A 152 -4.29 14.73 1.81
N ASN A 153 -5.26 13.87 2.16
CA ASN A 153 -5.89 13.84 3.47
C ASN A 153 -6.38 12.42 3.82
N VAL A 154 -5.73 11.76 4.78
CA VAL A 154 -6.10 10.41 5.25
C VAL A 154 -7.47 10.40 5.93
N GLN A 155 -7.78 11.43 6.71
CA GLN A 155 -9.04 11.53 7.45
C GLN A 155 -10.25 11.62 6.50
N SER A 156 -10.15 12.40 5.41
CA SER A 156 -11.19 12.46 4.38
C SER A 156 -11.41 11.10 3.69
N ALA A 157 -10.34 10.35 3.45
CA ALA A 157 -10.45 8.99 2.90
C ALA A 157 -11.13 8.02 3.89
N ILE A 158 -10.80 8.10 5.18
CA ILE A 158 -11.47 7.34 6.25
C ILE A 158 -12.98 7.64 6.26
N GLU A 159 -13.35 8.92 6.23
CA GLU A 159 -14.77 9.35 6.22
C GLU A 159 -15.51 8.82 5.00
N LEU A 160 -14.88 8.89 3.82
CA LEU A 160 -15.43 8.32 2.59
C LEU A 160 -15.65 6.81 2.70
N ALA A 161 -14.66 6.08 3.24
CA ALA A 161 -14.74 4.64 3.42
C ALA A 161 -15.90 4.24 4.36
N LEU A 162 -16.02 4.91 5.51
CA LEU A 162 -17.09 4.64 6.48
C LEU A 162 -18.47 5.00 5.94
N LYS A 163 -18.59 6.10 5.18
CA LYS A 163 -19.83 6.48 4.50
C LYS A 163 -20.27 5.41 3.50
N LEU A 164 -19.34 4.89 2.68
CA LEU A 164 -19.63 3.84 1.72
C LEU A 164 -20.01 2.51 2.40
N ALA A 165 -19.37 2.17 3.53
CA ALA A 165 -19.69 0.98 4.30
C ALA A 165 -21.09 1.04 4.96
N SER A 166 -21.52 2.24 5.34
CA SER A 166 -22.84 2.49 5.96
C SER A 166 -24.01 2.46 4.96
N ASN A 167 -23.73 2.70 3.67
CA ASN A 167 -24.75 2.76 2.61
C ASN A 167 -24.94 1.44 1.84
N ARG A 168 -24.16 0.41 2.13
CA ARG A 168 -24.29 -0.94 1.58
C ARG A 168 -25.15 -1.83 2.46
#